data_AF-A0A4Q6GIW5-F1
#
_entry.id   AF-A0A4Q6GIW5-F1
#
_cell.length_a   1.000
_cell.length_b   1.000
_cell.length_c   1.000
_cell.angle_alpha   90.00
_cell.angle_beta   90.00
_cell.angle_gamma   90.00
#
_symmetry.space_group_name_H-M   'P 1'
#
loop_
_entity.id
_entity.type
_entity.pdbx_description
1 polymer ?
#
loop_
_entity_poly.entity_id
_entity_poly.type
_entity_poly.pdbx_seq_one_letter_code
_entity_poly.pdbx_strand_id
1 'polypeptide(L)' 'MDAGPVGEGLGVDPREVAAMIDVGIISVLCERGTGEDEGLHRITFYYRGQRLRLLLDRGGRGLGRG' A
#
# COMPACT_ATOMS: atom_id res chain seq x y z
N MET A 1 -7.30 5.45 -2.59
CA MET A 1 -6.10 5.17 -1.78
C MET A 1 -5.24 6.41 -1.85
N ASP A 2 -4.91 7.02 -0.72
CA ASP A 2 -3.95 8.12 -0.68
C ASP A 2 -2.54 7.61 -1.02
N ALA A 3 -1.95 8.16 -2.08
CA ALA A 3 -0.61 7.79 -2.54
C ALA A 3 0.51 8.51 -1.75
N GLY A 4 0.17 9.54 -0.98
CA GLY A 4 1.07 10.28 -0.08
C GLY A 4 1.95 9.38 0.80
N PRO A 5 1.37 8.55 1.69
CA PRO A 5 2.14 7.68 2.58
C PRO A 5 2.90 6.56 1.83
N VAL A 6 2.43 6.17 0.65
CA VAL A 6 3.11 5.17 -0.19
C VAL A 6 4.36 5.78 -0.82
N GLY A 7 4.23 6.97 -1.40
CA GLY A 7 5.34 7.71 -2.01
C GLY A 7 6.41 8.03 -0.97
N GLU A 8 6.03 8.61 0.16
CA GLU A 8 6.96 8.89 1.26
C GLU A 8 7.66 7.62 1.77
N GLY A 9 6.90 6.53 1.99
CA GLY A 9 7.44 5.27 2.49
C GLY A 9 8.35 4.51 1.52
N LEU A 10 8.21 4.75 0.21
CA LEU A 10 9.02 4.14 -0.83
C LEU A 10 10.08 5.09 -1.41
N GLY A 11 10.09 6.36 -1.02
CA GLY A 11 10.99 7.38 -1.58
C GLY A 11 10.68 7.73 -3.03
N VAL A 12 9.41 7.67 -3.43
CA VAL A 12 8.93 8.01 -4.78
C VAL A 12 7.93 9.15 -4.69
N ASP A 13 7.81 9.92 -5.77
CA ASP A 13 6.82 10.99 -5.80
C ASP A 13 5.40 10.37 -5.70
N PRO A 14 4.56 10.81 -4.75
CA PRO A 14 3.25 10.23 -4.54
C PRO A 14 2.32 10.37 -5.76
N ARG A 15 2.59 11.30 -6.69
CA ARG A 15 1.84 11.43 -7.95
C ARG A 15 2.24 10.35 -8.96
N GLU A 16 3.49 9.88 -8.90
CA GLU A 16 4.02 8.85 -9.80
C GLU A 16 3.63 7.44 -9.33
N VAL A 17 3.39 7.24 -8.03
CA VAL A 17 3.06 5.92 -7.45
C VAL A 17 1.93 5.21 -8.21
N ALA A 18 0.84 5.91 -8.53
CA ALA A 18 -0.29 5.30 -9.24
C ALA A 18 0.08 4.85 -10.65
N ALA A 19 0.80 5.68 -11.40
CA ALA A 19 1.29 5.34 -12.73
C ALA A 19 2.29 4.18 -12.68
N MET A 20 3.17 4.16 -11.69
CA MET A 20 4.17 3.09 -11.49
C MET A 20 3.54 1.76 -11.10
N ILE A 21 2.41 1.76 -10.40
CA ILE A 21 1.62 0.54 -10.14
C ILE A 21 0.97 0.06 -11.45
N ASP A 22 0.36 0.98 -12.21
CA ASP A 22 -0.31 0.68 -13.48
C ASP A 22 0.64 0.05 -14.50
N VAL A 23 1.87 0.59 -14.62
CA VAL A 23 2.90 0.03 -15.51
C VAL A 23 3.70 -1.13 -14.89
N GLY A 24 3.36 -1.55 -13.67
CA GLY A 24 3.98 -2.71 -13.00
C GLY A 24 5.38 -2.50 -12.42
N ILE A 25 5.88 -1.26 -12.34
CA ILE A 25 7.16 -0.93 -11.67
C ILE A 25 7.05 -1.15 -10.16
N ILE A 26 5.93 -0.76 -9.56
CA ILE A 26 5.63 -1.03 -8.15
C ILE A 26 4.69 -2.24 -8.12
N SER A 27 5.16 -3.34 -7.54
CA SER A 27 4.31 -4.52 -7.32
C SER A 27 3.54 -4.35 -6.02
N VAL A 28 2.22 -4.59 -6.07
CA VAL A 28 1.32 -4.46 -4.92
C VAL A 28 0.70 -5.81 -4.60
N LEU A 29 0.85 -6.25 -3.36
CA LEU A 29 0.17 -7.41 -2.81
C LEU A 29 -0.92 -6.92 -1.85
N CYS A 30 -2.17 -7.22 -2.18
CA CYS A 30 -3.31 -6.94 -1.32
C CYS A 30 -3.80 -8.24 -0.69
N GLU A 31 -3.64 -8.36 0.62
CA GLU A 31 -4.17 -9.45 1.42
C GLU A 31 -5.38 -8.92 2.17
N ARG A 32 -6.55 -9.52 1.91
CA ARG A 32 -7.77 -9.21 2.63
C ARG A 32 -7.79 -10.05 3.92
N GLY A 33 -7.87 -9.38 5.06
CA GLY A 33 -8.16 -10.04 6.34
C GLY A 33 -9.54 -10.69 6.31
N THR A 34 -9.62 -11.91 6.82
CA THR A 34 -10.87 -12.68 6.93
C THR A 34 -11.04 -13.15 8.37
N GLY A 35 -12.26 -13.19 8.89
CA GLY A 35 -12.53 -13.58 10.29
C GLY A 35 -12.51 -12.38 11.23
N GLU A 36 -11.69 -12.42 12.29
CA GLU A 36 -11.56 -11.34 13.27
C GLU A 36 -10.99 -10.03 12.67
N ASP A 37 -10.25 -10.15 11.56
CA ASP A 37 -9.72 -9.04 10.75
C ASP A 37 -10.62 -8.69 9.54
N GLU A 38 -11.88 -9.14 9.54
CA GLU A 38 -12.82 -8.82 8.45
C GLU A 38 -13.03 -7.31 8.34
N GLY A 39 -12.36 -6.70 7.36
CA GLY A 39 -12.36 -5.25 7.16
C GLY A 39 -10.95 -4.66 7.10
N LEU A 40 -9.94 -5.37 7.57
CA LEU A 40 -8.55 -4.94 7.42
C LEU A 40 -7.96 -5.46 6.11
N HIS A 41 -7.37 -4.55 5.35
CA HIS A 41 -6.61 -4.86 4.14
C HIS A 41 -5.13 -4.63 4.41
N ARG A 42 -4.34 -5.70 4.34
CA ARG A 42 -2.89 -5.60 4.39
C ARG A 42 -2.38 -5.40 2.98
N ILE A 43 -1.88 -4.20 2.70
CA ILE A 43 -1.27 -3.88 1.41
C ILE A 43 0.24 -3.83 1.58
N THR A 44 0.94 -4.61 0.76
CA THR A 44 2.39 -4.64 0.71
C THR A 44 2.86 -4.14 -0.65
N PHE A 45 3.67 -3.09 -0.65
CA PHE A 45 4.32 -2.54 -1.82
C PHE A 45 5.75 -3.04 -1.92
N TYR A 46 6.15 -3.47 -3.11
CA TYR A 46 7.50 -3.87 -3.43
C TYR A 46 8.06 -2.95 -4.51
N TYR A 47 9.19 -2.31 -4.21
CA TYR A 47 9.87 -1.41 -5.14
C TYR A 47 11.37 -1.42 -4.87
N ARG A 48 12.19 -1.71 -5.89
CA ARG A 48 13.67 -1.71 -5.83
C ARG A 48 14.28 -2.45 -4.62
N GLY A 49 13.68 -3.57 -4.20
CA GLY A 49 14.12 -4.35 -3.04
C GLY A 49 13.67 -3.79 -1.69
N GLN A 50 12.93 -2.68 -1.67
CA GLN A 50 12.24 -2.17 -0.50
C GLN A 50 10.83 -2.74 -0.42
N ARG A 51 10.36 -2.95 0.82
CA ARG A 51 9.02 -3.42 1.12
C ARG A 51 8.35 -2.47 2.09
N LEU A 52 7.23 -1.86 1.68
CA LEU A 52 6.38 -1.04 2.55
C LEU A 52 5.09 -1.79 2.83
N ARG A 53 4.75 -1.98 4.11
CA ARG A 53 3.49 -2.61 4.53
C ARG A 53 2.56 -1.56 5.14
N LEU A 54 1.32 -1.52 4.66
CA LEU A 54 0.26 -0.67 5.17
C LEU A 54 -0.94 -1.52 5.55
N LEU A 55 -1.53 -1.22 6.71
CA LEU A 55 -2.83 -1.73 7.10
C LEU A 55 -3.87 -0.67 6.77
N LEU A 56 -4.84 -1.02 5.94
CA LEU A 56 -5.98 -0.18 5.61
C LEU A 56 -7.22 -0.73 6.29
N ASP A 57 -8.06 0.14 6.81
CA ASP A 57 -9.42 -0.21 7.24
C ASP A 57 -10.35 -0.45 6.02
N ARG A 58 -11.57 -0.94 6.29
CA ARG A 58 -12.65 -1.19 5.31
C ARG A 58 -13.00 0.07 4.52
N GLY A 59 -12.78 1.25 5.10
CA GLY A 59 -12.93 2.55 4.43
C GLY A 59 -11.74 2.98 3.54
N GLY A 60 -10.70 2.16 3.39
CA GLY A 60 -9.49 2.49 2.64
C GLY A 60 -8.59 3.53 3.31
N ARG A 61 -8.83 3.81 4.60
CA ARG A 61 -8.01 4.73 5.41
C ARG A 61 -6.84 3.97 6.03
N GLY A 62 -5.63 4.52 5.92
CA GLY A 62 -4.45 3.93 6.55
C GLY A 62 -4.54 4.00 8.07
N LEU A 63 -4.47 2.85 8.73
CA LEU A 63 -4.53 2.71 10.19
C LEU A 63 -3.18 2.95 10.88
N GLY A 64 -2.17 3.44 10.15
CA GLY A 64 -0.83 3.67 10.66
C GLY A 64 0.16 2.56 10.29
N ARG A 65 1.44 2.85 10.49
CA ARG A 65 2.58 2.00 10.09
C ARG A 65 2.65 0.80 11.05
N GLY A 66 2.50 -0.42 10.53
CA GLY A 66 2.59 -1.67 11.29
C GLY A 66 3.68 -2.59 10.81
#